data_AF-A0A969WWB8-F1
#
_entry.id   AF-A0A969WWB8-F1
#
_cell.length_a   1.000
_cell.length_b   1.000
_cell.length_c   1.000
_cell.angle_alpha   90.00
_cell.angle_beta   90.00
_cell.angle_gamma   90.00
#
_symmetry.space_group_name_H-M   'P 1'
#
loop_
_entity.id
_entity.type
_entity.pdbx_description
1 polymer ?
#
loop_
_entity_poly.entity_id
_entity_poly.type
_entity_poly.pdbx_seq_one_letter_code
_entity_poly.pdbx_strand_id
1 'polypeptide(L)' 'MRSYEYLKSIEVIYDKRGVGFFIAPKAKRIVKKIYKEDFIEKEVPTLIKKMKLLDIEIDDLKKRLEDSWEEE' A
#
# COMPACT_ATOMS: atom_id res chain seq x y z
N MET A 1 -20.06 8.07 10.36
CA MET A 1 -19.43 7.47 11.55
C MET A 1 -18.51 6.28 11.24
N ARG A 2 -18.75 5.51 10.17
CA ARG A 2 -17.96 4.31 9.82
C ARG A 2 -16.45 4.52 9.63
N SER A 3 -16.00 5.65 9.07
CA SER A 3 -14.57 5.85 8.79
C SER A 3 -13.71 5.96 10.06
N TYR A 4 -14.17 6.70 11.08
CA TYR A 4 -13.44 6.81 12.35
C TYR A 4 -13.46 5.51 13.14
N GLU A 5 -14.59 4.79 13.13
CA GLU A 5 -14.70 3.46 13.75
C GLU A 5 -13.74 2.47 13.09
N TYR A 6 -13.67 2.47 11.75
CA TYR A 6 -12.74 1.64 11.01
C TYR A 6 -11.29 1.98 11.34
N LEU A 7 -10.90 3.26 11.27
CA LEU A 7 -9.53 3.68 11.61
C LEU A 7 -9.15 3.35 13.05
N LYS A 8 -10.12 3.36 13.97
CA LYS A 8 -9.93 2.93 15.35
C LYS A 8 -9.81 1.42 15.47
N SER A 9 -10.61 0.64 14.74
CA SER A 9 -10.54 -0.83 14.75
C SER A 9 -9.23 -1.37 14.18
N ILE A 10 -8.62 -0.65 13.23
CA ILE A 10 -7.28 -0.98 12.71
C ILE A 10 -6.15 -0.27 13.47
N GLU A 11 -6.43 0.35 14.62
CA GLU A 11 -5.45 1.00 15.49
C GLU A 11 -4.61 2.10 14.79
N VAL A 12 -5.18 2.78 13.79
CA VAL A 12 -4.54 3.94 13.13
C VAL A 12 -4.81 5.22 13.92
N ILE A 13 -5.99 5.31 14.56
CA ILE A 13 -6.33 6.40 15.47
C ILE A 13 -6.84 5.85 16.81
N TYR A 14 -6.72 6.66 17.85
CA TYR A 14 -7.33 6.39 19.15
C TYR A 14 -8.06 7.63 19.67
N ASP A 15 -8.96 7.42 20.62
CA ASP A 15 -9.75 8.48 21.25
C ASP A 15 -9.05 8.95 22.53
N LYS A 16 -8.86 10.26 22.65
CA LYS A 16 -8.49 10.92 23.90
C LYS A 16 -9.74 11.58 24.46
N ARG A 17 -10.28 10.99 25.53
CA ARG A 17 -11.55 11.40 26.17
C ARG A 17 -11.64 12.92 26.34
N GLY A 18 -12.70 13.50 25.79
CA GLY A 18 -12.99 14.94 25.90
C GLY A 18 -12.13 15.85 25.03
N VAL A 19 -11.22 15.30 24.21
CA VAL A 19 -10.30 16.07 23.35
C VAL A 19 -10.48 15.73 21.87
N GLY A 20 -10.67 14.45 21.53
CA GLY A 20 -10.87 14.00 20.15
C GLY A 20 -9.97 12.84 19.74
N PHE A 21 -9.76 12.66 18.43
CA PHE A 21 -8.96 11.56 17.87
C PHE A 21 -7.49 11.93 17.66
N PHE A 22 -6.60 10.99 17.93
CA PHE A 22 -5.14 11.15 17.79
C PHE A 22 -4.55 9.98 17.00
N ILE A 23 -3.45 10.23 16.28
CA ILE A 23 -2.75 9.22 15.50
C ILE A 23 -2.02 8.25 16.45
N ALA A 24 -2.24 6.95 16.27
CA ALA A 24 -1.56 5.94 17.05
C ALA A 24 -0.06 5.84 16.68
N PRO A 25 0.85 5.50 17.62
CA PRO A 25 2.28 5.38 17.33
C PRO A 25 2.62 4.40 16.20
N LYS A 26 1.79 3.37 16.00
CA LYS A 26 1.97 2.33 14.98
C LYS A 26 1.27 2.65 13.65
N ALA A 27 0.52 3.74 13.57
CA ALA A 27 -0.35 4.08 12.44
C ALA A 27 0.40 4.05 11.09
N LYS A 28 1.58 4.68 11.01
CA LYS A 28 2.37 4.72 9.77
C LYS A 28 2.70 3.32 9.24
N ARG A 29 3.04 2.38 10.14
CA ARG A 29 3.36 1.01 9.76
C ARG A 29 2.12 0.25 9.29
N ILE A 30 1.02 0.40 10.00
CA ILE A 30 -0.25 -0.25 9.68
C ILE A 30 -0.76 0.22 8.31
N VAL A 31 -0.78 1.53 8.10
CA VAL A 31 -1.17 2.13 6.82
C VAL A 31 -0.28 1.61 5.69
N LYS A 32 1.05 1.65 5.85
CA LYS A 32 1.97 1.09 4.84
C LYS A 32 1.70 -0.39 4.56
N LYS A 33 1.37 -1.19 5.57
CA LYS A 33 1.04 -2.61 5.39
C LYS A 33 -0.21 -2.77 4.52
N ILE A 34 -1.29 -2.05 4.85
CA ILE A 34 -2.55 -2.09 4.10
C ILE A 34 -2.33 -1.73 2.63
N TYR A 35 -1.63 -0.62 2.35
CA TYR A 35 -1.37 -0.21 0.97
C TYR A 35 -0.44 -1.16 0.22
N LYS A 36 0.51 -1.81 0.90
CA LYS A 36 1.34 -2.86 0.29
C LYS A 36 0.50 -4.07 -0.09
N GLU A 37 -0.37 -4.53 0.80
CA GLU A 37 -1.28 -5.66 0.53
C GLU A 37 -2.20 -5.33 -0.66
N ASP A 38 -2.81 -4.14 -0.65
CA ASP A 38 -3.66 -3.67 -1.75
C ASP A 38 -2.93 -3.63 -3.11
N PHE A 39 -1.69 -3.13 -3.12
CA PHE A 39 -0.85 -3.12 -4.32
C PHE A 39 -0.58 -4.53 -4.85
N ILE A 40 -0.19 -5.47 -3.97
CA ILE A 40 0.09 -6.85 -4.36
C ILE A 40 -1.18 -7.56 -4.85
N GLU A 41 -2.33 -7.30 -4.24
CA GLU A 41 -3.58 -7.98 -4.59
C GLU A 41 -4.26 -7.41 -5.84
N LYS A 42 -4.11 -6.11 -6.13
CA LYS A 42 -4.85 -5.44 -7.21
C LYS A 42 -3.96 -4.98 -8.36
N GLU A 43 -2.86 -4.31 -8.03
CA GLU A 43 -2.01 -3.68 -9.05
C GLU A 43 -1.12 -4.71 -9.74
N VAL A 44 -0.50 -5.62 -8.97
CA VAL A 44 0.40 -6.65 -9.53
C VAL A 44 -0.34 -7.57 -10.53
N PRO A 45 -1.54 -8.11 -10.26
CA PRO A 45 -2.25 -8.91 -11.25
C PRO A 45 -2.61 -8.12 -12.51
N THR A 46 -2.93 -6.84 -12.36
CA THR A 46 -3.23 -5.95 -13.50
C THR A 46 -1.99 -5.71 -14.36
N LEU A 47 -0.84 -5.50 -13.73
CA LEU A 47 0.46 -5.41 -14.41
C LEU A 47 0.79 -6.70 -15.16
N ILE A 48 0.70 -7.85 -14.50
CA ILE A 48 0.99 -9.17 -15.12
C ILE A 48 0.10 -9.40 -16.35
N LYS A 49 -1.19 -9.05 -16.29
CA LYS A 49 -2.10 -9.16 -17.45
C LYS A 49 -1.62 -8.31 -18.63
N LYS A 50 -1.17 -7.09 -18.38
CA LYS A 50 -0.64 -6.19 -19.43
C LYS A 50 0.67 -6.73 -20.02
N MET A 51 1.57 -7.24 -19.18
CA MET A 51 2.81 -7.85 -19.64
C MET A 51 2.55 -9.04 -20.55
N LYS A 52 1.66 -9.94 -20.14
CA LYS A 52 1.24 -11.09 -20.96
C LYS A 52 0.57 -10.69 -22.28
N LEU A 53 -0.19 -9.61 -22.29
CA LEU A 53 -0.86 -9.11 -23.51
C LEU A 53 0.14 -8.54 -24.53
N LEU A 54 1.27 -8.04 -24.05
CA LEU A 54 2.28 -7.35 -24.85
C LEU A 54 3.55 -8.20 -25.06
N ASP A 55 3.51 -9.48 -24.70
CA ASP A 55 4.65 -10.39 -24.74
C ASP A 55 5.90 -9.84 -24.04
N ILE A 56 5.71 -9.14 -22.91
CA ILE A 56 6.79 -8.61 -22.08
C ILE A 56 7.21 -9.68 -21.07
N GLU A 57 8.47 -10.09 -21.13
CA GLU A 57 9.07 -11.02 -20.17
C GLU A 57 9.34 -10.35 -18.82
N ILE A 58 9.32 -11.14 -17.75
CA ILE A 58 9.57 -10.62 -16.39
C ILE A 58 10.99 -10.08 -16.22
N ASP A 59 11.96 -10.66 -16.92
CA ASP A 59 13.36 -10.24 -16.86
C ASP A 59 13.56 -8.85 -17.50
N ASP A 60 12.83 -8.53 -18.58
CA ASP A 60 12.86 -7.21 -19.20
C ASP A 60 12.32 -6.14 -18.26
N LEU A 61 11.22 -6.43 -17.57
CA LEU A 61 10.66 -5.52 -16.57
C LEU A 61 11.60 -5.37 -15.38
N LYS A 62 12.19 -6.47 -14.88
CA LYS A 62 13.12 -6.46 -13.76
C LYS A 62 14.32 -5.57 -14.05
N LYS A 63 14.96 -5.76 -15.22
CA LYS A 63 16.09 -4.94 -15.65
C LYS A 63 15.73 -3.46 -15.68
N ARG A 64 14.58 -3.13 -16.27
CA ARG A 64 14.12 -1.73 -16.35
C ARG A 64 13.86 -1.12 -14.97
N LEU A 65 13.33 -1.89 -14.03
CA LEU A 65 13.11 -1.44 -12.66
C LEU A 65 14.43 -1.22 -11.91
N GLU A 66 15.40 -2.11 -12.07
CA GLU A 66 16.74 -1.97 -11.47
C GLU A 66 17.43 -0.70 -12.00
N ASP A 67 17.43 -0.48 -13.31
CA ASP A 67 18.02 0.72 -13.94
C ASP A 67 17.38 2.01 -13.40
N SER A 68 16.04 2.07 -13.31
CA SER A 68 15.34 3.26 -12.82
C SER A 68 15.47 3.50 -11.31
N TRP A 69 15.72 2.45 -10.52
CA TRP A 69 15.88 2.58 -9.07
C TRP A 69 17.28 3.03 -8.66
N GLU A 70 18.27 2.92 -9.55
CA GLU A 70 19.63 3.44 -9.34
C GLU A 70 19.76 4.93 -9.70
N GLU A 71 18.82 5.47 -10.48
CA GLU A 71 18.80 6.87 -10.91
C GLU A 71 18.16 7.84 -9.89
N GLU A 72 17.55 7.33 -8.81
CA GLU A 72 16.72 8.08 -7.84
C GLU A 72 17.30 8.06 -6.41
#